data_AF-A0A923KXZ3-F1
#
_entry.id   AF-A0A923KXZ3-F1
#
_cell.length_a   1.000
_cell.length_b   1.000
_cell.length_c   1.000
_cell.angle_alpha   90.00
_cell.angle_beta   90.00
_cell.angle_gamma   90.00
#
_symmetry.space_group_name_H-M   'P 1'
#
loop_
_entity.id
_entity.type
_entity.pdbx_description
1 polymer ?
#
loop_
_entity_poly.entity_id
_entity_poly.type
_entity_poly.pdbx_seq_one_letter_code
_entity_poly.pdbx_strand_id
1 'polypeptide(L)'
;MREIERSTDRRKRQRLHTTPALAMVIVATLTGIALPAAAAQDGTFGVALNRQDRLQIEQLACGAQYGLALADADGRAFDARSPAQFAEVRCRPHAQLGGQPLYYVAQCARDSQRWQCSPAELETVVRLAKRDVVIRPGSVDPQKAVDTLRKVAGYGYFQGMSLDKALQSVCNMGMGDRPELIELSCQRWSVTVSYWCPKPSASNPCPRVIYMHER
;
A
#
# COMPACT_ATOMS: atom_id res chain seq x y z
N MET A 1 7.69 29.47 54.43
CA MET A 1 6.39 30.12 54.16
C MET A 1 5.78 29.35 53.01
N ARG A 2 4.84 28.39 53.17
CA ARG A 2 3.41 28.51 53.62
C ARG A 2 2.79 29.75 52.96
N GLU A 3 1.76 29.72 52.12
CA GLU A 3 0.66 28.82 51.77
C GLU A 3 0.35 29.00 50.27
N ILE A 4 -0.51 28.18 49.67
CA ILE A 4 -1.64 28.67 48.87
C ILE A 4 -2.67 27.54 48.76
N GLU A 5 -3.89 27.92 49.12
CA GLU A 5 -5.04 27.10 49.43
C GLU A 5 -5.82 26.60 48.21
N ARG A 6 -6.62 25.57 48.53
CA ARG A 6 -7.72 24.96 47.78
C ARG A 6 -8.74 25.99 47.30
N SER A 7 -9.35 25.73 46.13
CA SER A 7 -10.72 26.16 45.88
C SER A 7 -11.45 25.12 45.04
N THR A 8 -12.32 24.41 45.73
CA THR A 8 -13.37 23.51 45.26
C THR A 8 -14.54 24.34 44.74
N ASP A 9 -15.45 23.68 44.01
CA ASP A 9 -16.89 23.98 43.93
C ASP A 9 -17.38 24.67 42.66
N ARG A 10 -18.18 23.95 41.85
CA ARG A 10 -19.64 24.20 41.78
C ARG A 10 -20.34 23.24 40.84
N ARG A 11 -21.02 22.28 41.47
CA ARG A 11 -22.21 21.64 40.89
C ARG A 11 -23.31 22.68 40.75
N LYS A 12 -23.90 22.83 39.55
CA LYS A 12 -25.24 23.38 39.42
C LYS A 12 -26.13 22.43 38.64
N ARG A 13 -27.01 21.78 39.41
CA ARG A 13 -28.28 21.21 38.97
C ARG A 13 -29.12 22.34 38.37
N GLN A 14 -29.74 22.13 37.23
CA GLN A 14 -30.93 22.86 36.83
C GLN A 14 -32.02 21.89 36.42
N ARG A 15 -33.21 22.19 36.94
CA ARG A 15 -34.40 21.35 37.06
C ARG A 15 -35.21 21.39 35.76
N LEU A 16 -35.95 20.29 35.57
CA LEU A 16 -37.10 20.15 34.71
C LEU A 16 -38.09 21.32 34.86
N HIS A 17 -38.60 21.79 33.72
CA HIS A 17 -39.98 22.26 33.60
C HIS A 17 -40.60 21.68 32.32
N THR A 18 -41.70 20.99 32.55
CA THR A 18 -42.68 20.45 31.61
C THR A 18 -43.55 21.55 31.00
N THR A 19 -43.86 21.46 29.70
CA THR A 19 -45.21 21.71 29.17
C THR A 19 -45.39 21.06 27.79
N PRO A 20 -46.60 20.58 27.46
CA PRO A 20 -46.91 19.87 26.23
C PRO A 20 -47.52 20.80 25.16
N ALA A 21 -47.24 20.56 23.90
CA ALA A 21 -48.06 21.09 22.80
C ALA A 21 -47.99 20.14 21.59
N LEU A 22 -49.16 19.64 21.22
CA LEU A 22 -49.43 18.98 19.96
C LEU A 22 -48.93 19.86 18.80
N ALA A 23 -48.12 19.29 17.92
CA ALA A 23 -48.01 19.76 16.55
C ALA A 23 -47.78 18.56 15.63
N MET A 24 -48.84 18.27 14.89
CA MET A 24 -48.97 17.35 13.78
C MET A 24 -47.86 17.63 12.75
N VAL A 25 -46.85 16.76 12.67
CA VAL A 25 -45.81 16.84 11.63
C VAL A 25 -46.07 15.79 10.56
N ILE A 26 -46.32 16.32 9.37
CA ILE A 26 -46.51 15.67 8.09
C ILE A 26 -45.35 14.70 7.84
N VAL A 27 -45.67 13.40 7.75
CA VAL A 27 -44.74 12.36 7.29
C VAL A 27 -44.62 12.52 5.77
N ALA A 28 -43.71 13.38 5.33
CA ALA A 28 -43.29 13.44 3.94
C ALA A 28 -42.43 12.19 3.65
N THR A 29 -43.01 11.24 2.94
CA THR A 29 -42.31 10.08 2.38
C THR A 29 -41.28 10.56 1.35
N LEU A 30 -40.05 10.80 1.82
CA LEU A 30 -38.87 10.91 0.98
C LEU A 30 -38.58 9.53 0.39
N THR A 31 -39.22 9.22 -0.73
CA THR A 31 -38.79 8.17 -1.66
C THR A 31 -37.43 8.58 -2.23
N GLY A 32 -36.38 8.27 -1.48
CA GLY A 32 -35.01 8.36 -1.93
C GLY A 32 -34.83 7.44 -3.12
N ILE A 33 -34.72 8.03 -4.31
CA ILE A 33 -34.26 7.34 -5.51
C ILE A 33 -32.81 6.94 -5.24
N ALA A 34 -32.61 5.70 -4.80
CA ALA A 34 -31.30 5.09 -4.71
C ALA A 34 -30.79 4.91 -6.15
N LEU A 35 -30.09 5.91 -6.66
CA LEU A 35 -29.27 5.77 -7.86
C LEU A 35 -28.25 4.66 -7.56
N PRO A 36 -28.22 3.57 -8.34
CA PRO A 36 -27.14 2.60 -8.21
C PRO A 36 -25.85 3.34 -8.54
N ALA A 37 -24.96 3.48 -7.56
CA ALA A 37 -23.59 3.88 -7.79
C ALA A 37 -22.98 2.82 -8.70
N ALA A 38 -22.92 3.10 -10.00
CA ALA A 38 -22.13 2.31 -10.92
C ALA A 38 -20.70 2.37 -10.41
N ALA A 39 -20.19 1.23 -9.92
CA ALA A 39 -18.79 1.07 -9.61
C ALA A 39 -18.03 1.44 -10.88
N ALA A 40 -17.36 2.58 -10.88
CA ALA A 40 -16.45 2.97 -11.94
C ALA A 40 -15.40 1.87 -12.04
N GLN A 41 -15.51 1.04 -13.08
CA GLN A 41 -14.37 0.24 -13.50
C GLN A 41 -13.39 1.24 -14.09
N ASP A 42 -12.50 1.78 -13.25
CA ASP A 42 -11.30 2.48 -13.68
C ASP A 42 -10.37 1.46 -14.35
N GLY A 43 -10.81 0.97 -15.50
CA GLY A 43 -10.14 -0.05 -16.29
C GLY A 43 -9.17 0.64 -17.21
N THR A 44 -7.87 0.57 -16.89
CA THR A 44 -6.85 0.82 -17.90
C THR A 44 -6.64 -0.45 -18.74
N PHE A 45 -6.29 -0.27 -20.00
CA PHE A 45 -6.05 -1.34 -20.95
C PHE A 45 -4.55 -1.44 -21.23
N GLY A 46 -4.06 -2.68 -21.33
CA GLY A 46 -2.70 -2.95 -21.82
C GLY A 46 -2.56 -2.52 -23.27
N VAL A 47 -1.58 -1.67 -23.56
CA VAL A 47 -1.29 -1.18 -24.91
C VAL A 47 0.22 -1.23 -25.16
N ALA A 48 0.62 -1.65 -26.36
CA ALA A 48 2.02 -1.69 -26.72
C ALA A 48 2.60 -0.27 -26.82
N LEU A 49 3.76 -0.04 -26.20
CA LEU A 49 4.53 1.17 -26.41
C LEU A 49 5.12 1.16 -27.83
N ASN A 50 4.97 2.27 -28.56
CA ASN A 50 5.68 2.41 -29.82
C ASN A 50 7.20 2.55 -29.57
N ARG A 51 7.99 2.41 -30.64
CA ARG A 51 9.45 2.42 -30.56
C ARG A 51 10.01 3.72 -29.96
N GLN A 52 9.44 4.87 -30.33
CA GLN A 52 9.92 6.17 -29.86
C GLN A 52 9.67 6.36 -28.37
N ASP A 53 8.47 6.01 -27.91
CA ASP A 53 8.11 6.04 -26.48
C ASP A 53 9.01 5.11 -25.67
N ARG A 54 9.24 3.89 -26.16
CA ARG A 54 10.11 2.92 -25.50
C ARG A 54 11.53 3.46 -25.33
N LEU A 55 12.11 4.07 -26.37
CA LEU A 55 13.44 4.68 -26.30
C LEU A 55 13.49 5.87 -25.35
N GLN A 56 12.47 6.72 -25.36
CA GLN A 56 12.39 7.88 -24.46
C GLN A 56 12.29 7.44 -23.00
N ILE A 57 11.40 6.50 -22.71
CA ILE A 57 11.20 5.94 -21.37
C ILE A 57 12.47 5.22 -20.89
N GLU A 58 13.11 4.41 -21.74
CA GLU A 58 14.36 3.75 -21.39
C GLU A 58 15.42 4.76 -20.95
N GLN A 59 15.60 5.84 -21.72
CA GLN A 59 16.56 6.88 -21.37
C GLN A 59 16.19 7.59 -20.07
N LEU A 60 14.90 7.88 -19.82
CA LEU A 60 14.45 8.59 -18.63
C LEU A 60 14.54 7.73 -17.36
N ALA A 61 14.05 6.49 -17.41
CA ALA A 61 13.92 5.64 -16.23
C ALA A 61 15.21 4.84 -15.92
N CYS A 62 15.95 4.43 -16.95
CA CYS A 62 17.07 3.48 -16.79
C CYS A 62 18.42 4.07 -17.22
N GLY A 63 18.46 4.72 -18.39
CA GLY A 63 19.71 5.17 -19.01
C GLY A 63 20.34 6.35 -18.30
N ALA A 64 19.62 7.47 -18.16
CA ALA A 64 20.17 8.72 -17.67
C ALA A 64 20.60 8.65 -16.19
N GLN A 65 19.80 7.97 -15.36
CA GLN A 65 20.04 7.92 -13.91
C GLN A 65 20.95 6.75 -13.50
N TYR A 66 20.82 5.59 -14.14
CA TYR A 66 21.48 4.36 -13.69
C TYR A 66 22.45 3.75 -14.71
N GLY A 67 22.49 4.26 -15.95
CA GLY A 67 23.31 3.67 -17.02
C GLY A 67 22.86 2.26 -17.42
N LEU A 68 21.60 1.91 -17.19
CA LEU A 68 21.05 0.58 -17.45
C LEU A 68 20.15 0.59 -18.70
N ALA A 69 20.11 -0.55 -19.39
CA ALA A 69 19.15 -0.76 -20.46
C ALA A 69 17.77 -1.16 -19.91
N LEU A 70 16.74 -1.02 -20.74
CA LEU A 70 15.38 -1.45 -20.45
C LEU A 70 15.29 -2.98 -20.46
N ALA A 71 14.70 -3.59 -19.41
CA ALA A 71 14.35 -5.01 -19.43
C ALA A 71 12.92 -5.22 -19.95
N ASP A 72 11.97 -4.48 -19.38
CA ASP A 72 10.55 -4.60 -19.71
C ASP A 72 9.81 -3.27 -19.49
N ALA A 73 8.71 -3.05 -20.22
CA ALA A 73 7.84 -1.90 -20.03
C ALA A 73 6.38 -2.27 -20.34
N ASP A 74 5.51 -2.18 -19.33
CA ASP A 74 4.08 -2.45 -19.44
C ASP A 74 3.32 -1.13 -19.64
N GLY A 75 2.89 -0.87 -20.88
CA GLY A 75 2.14 0.33 -21.26
C GLY A 75 0.64 0.19 -20.99
N ARG A 76 0.04 1.26 -20.46
CA ARG A 76 -1.39 1.32 -20.12
C ARG A 76 -2.04 2.59 -20.69
N ALA A 77 -3.29 2.48 -21.12
CA ALA A 77 -4.11 3.61 -21.58
C ALA A 77 -5.53 3.51 -21.02
N PHE A 78 -6.26 4.64 -21.03
CA PHE A 78 -7.68 4.68 -20.63
C PHE A 78 -8.63 4.12 -21.70
N ASP A 79 -8.16 4.00 -22.94
CA ASP A 79 -8.89 3.41 -24.07
C ASP A 79 -7.93 2.52 -24.87
N ALA A 80 -8.40 1.32 -25.26
CA ALA A 80 -7.58 0.32 -25.94
C ALA A 80 -7.03 0.75 -27.32
N ARG A 81 -7.61 1.78 -27.94
CA ARG A 81 -7.17 2.36 -29.22
C ARG A 81 -6.31 3.61 -29.04
N SER A 82 -6.17 4.09 -27.80
CA SER A 82 -5.35 5.26 -27.49
C SER A 82 -3.89 4.87 -27.26
N PRO A 83 -2.94 5.79 -27.52
CA PRO A 83 -1.55 5.56 -27.15
C PRO A 83 -1.41 5.42 -25.63
N ALA A 84 -0.35 4.71 -25.19
CA ALA A 84 -0.04 4.54 -23.77
C ALA A 84 0.08 5.90 -23.05
N GLN A 85 -0.68 6.04 -21.98
CA GLN A 85 -0.64 7.20 -21.08
C GLN A 85 0.20 6.93 -19.82
N PHE A 86 0.35 5.65 -19.45
CA PHE A 86 1.18 5.22 -18.34
C PHE A 86 2.08 4.06 -18.78
N ALA A 87 3.19 3.89 -18.09
CA ALA A 87 4.02 2.71 -18.23
C ALA A 87 4.66 2.35 -16.89
N GLU A 88 4.63 1.08 -16.52
CA GLU A 88 5.54 0.55 -15.50
C GLU A 88 6.80 0.01 -16.18
N VAL A 89 7.96 0.46 -15.74
CA VAL A 89 9.22 0.31 -16.47
C VAL A 89 10.21 -0.40 -15.57
N ARG A 90 10.65 -1.59 -15.99
CA ARG A 90 11.67 -2.38 -15.29
C ARG A 90 12.99 -2.29 -16.04
N CYS A 91 14.01 -1.75 -15.38
CA CYS A 91 15.37 -1.72 -15.90
C CYS A 91 16.01 -3.11 -15.82
N ARG A 92 17.10 -3.34 -16.56
CA ARG A 92 17.91 -4.56 -16.42
C ARG A 92 18.42 -4.70 -14.97
N PRO A 93 18.55 -5.94 -14.45
CA PRO A 93 18.96 -6.15 -13.08
C PRO A 93 20.40 -5.66 -12.88
N HIS A 94 20.65 -5.01 -11.75
CA HIS A 94 21.96 -4.42 -11.43
C HIS A 94 22.67 -5.12 -10.29
N ALA A 95 21.95 -5.93 -9.51
CA ALA A 95 22.46 -6.68 -8.38
C ALA A 95 21.61 -7.94 -8.14
N GLN A 96 21.95 -8.67 -7.08
CA GLN A 96 21.14 -9.77 -6.58
C GLN A 96 20.85 -9.58 -5.09
N LEU A 97 19.68 -10.03 -4.65
CA LEU A 97 19.25 -10.05 -3.26
C LEU A 97 18.68 -11.42 -2.94
N GLY A 98 19.29 -12.13 -1.99
CA GLY A 98 18.90 -13.51 -1.66
C GLY A 98 18.91 -14.47 -2.85
N GLY A 99 19.85 -14.26 -3.79
CA GLY A 99 19.97 -15.04 -5.04
C GLY A 99 18.90 -14.75 -6.09
N GLN A 100 18.08 -13.70 -5.91
CA GLN A 100 17.12 -13.23 -6.90
C GLN A 100 17.59 -11.90 -7.51
N PRO A 101 17.30 -11.64 -8.80
CA PRO A 101 17.69 -10.39 -9.45
C PRO A 101 17.00 -9.19 -8.80
N LEU A 102 17.78 -8.15 -8.53
CA LEU A 102 17.31 -6.87 -8.01
C LEU A 102 17.18 -5.87 -9.16
N TYR A 103 16.00 -5.29 -9.31
CA TYR A 103 15.63 -4.38 -10.39
C TYR A 103 15.39 -2.97 -9.85
N TYR A 104 15.55 -1.99 -10.74
CA TYR A 104 14.90 -0.68 -10.59
C TYR A 104 13.59 -0.70 -11.38
N VAL A 105 12.51 -0.25 -10.76
CA VAL A 105 11.19 -0.12 -11.37
C VAL A 105 10.68 1.30 -11.21
N ALA A 106 10.35 1.97 -12.31
CA ALA A 106 9.80 3.31 -12.30
C ALA A 106 8.39 3.33 -12.89
N GLN A 107 7.55 4.21 -12.38
CA GLN A 107 6.26 4.51 -12.99
C GLN A 107 6.41 5.76 -13.85
N CYS A 108 6.07 5.65 -15.12
CA CYS A 108 6.10 6.76 -16.05
C CYS A 108 4.69 7.13 -16.47
N ALA A 109 4.43 8.43 -16.57
CA ALA A 109 3.18 8.99 -17.07
C ALA A 109 3.49 9.93 -18.24
N ARG A 110 2.56 9.99 -19.17
CA ARG A 110 2.60 10.93 -20.29
C ARG A 110 1.77 12.16 -19.95
N ASP A 111 2.40 13.31 -19.96
CA ASP A 111 1.74 14.61 -19.89
C ASP A 111 2.05 15.39 -21.17
N SER A 112 1.01 15.82 -21.90
CA SER A 112 1.15 16.70 -23.06
C SER A 112 2.18 16.17 -24.09
N GLN A 113 2.10 14.87 -24.39
CA GLN A 113 3.02 14.12 -25.28
C GLN A 113 4.46 13.94 -24.78
N ARG A 114 4.76 14.28 -23.53
CA ARG A 114 6.08 14.07 -22.92
C ARG A 114 5.99 13.06 -21.78
N TRP A 115 6.90 12.11 -21.78
CA TRP A 115 7.04 11.16 -20.69
C TRP A 115 7.77 11.80 -19.52
N GLN A 116 7.29 11.49 -18.32
CA GLN A 116 7.91 11.81 -17.04
C GLN A 116 7.86 10.56 -16.19
N CYS A 117 8.92 10.27 -15.44
CA CYS A 117 9.01 9.08 -14.60
C CYS A 117 9.21 9.49 -13.14
N SER A 118 8.54 8.77 -12.24
CA SER A 118 8.82 8.84 -10.82
C SER A 118 10.25 8.35 -10.53
N PRO A 119 10.83 8.69 -9.36
CA PRO A 119 12.00 7.97 -8.87
C PRO A 119 11.76 6.47 -8.91
N ALA A 120 12.77 5.71 -9.33
CA ALA A 120 12.66 4.26 -9.41
C ALA A 120 12.72 3.64 -8.01
N GLU A 121 11.88 2.64 -7.79
CA GLU A 121 11.86 1.80 -6.60
C GLU A 121 12.68 0.53 -6.84
N LEU A 122 13.18 -0.07 -5.76
CA LEU A 122 13.77 -1.40 -5.85
C LEU A 122 12.66 -2.45 -5.94
N GLU A 123 12.87 -3.45 -6.78
CA GLU A 123 11.98 -4.60 -6.89
C GLU A 123 12.78 -5.90 -6.95
N THR A 124 12.35 -6.91 -6.20
CA THR A 124 12.89 -8.27 -6.29
C THR A 124 11.78 -9.30 -6.15
N VAL A 125 12.09 -10.54 -6.49
CA VAL A 125 11.26 -11.70 -6.18
C VAL A 125 11.70 -12.32 -4.86
N VAL A 126 10.75 -12.76 -4.04
CA VAL A 126 10.99 -13.58 -2.85
C VAL A 126 10.32 -14.92 -3.07
N ARG A 127 11.14 -15.96 -3.08
CA ARG A 127 10.67 -17.35 -3.10
C ARG A 127 10.13 -17.72 -1.72
N LEU A 128 8.84 -18.02 -1.65
CA LEU A 128 8.17 -18.60 -0.48
C LEU A 128 7.91 -20.08 -0.74
N ALA A 129 7.54 -20.83 0.31
CA ALA A 129 7.33 -22.27 0.20
C ALA A 129 6.29 -22.69 -0.86
N LYS A 130 5.28 -21.84 -1.11
CA LYS A 130 4.15 -22.15 -2.01
C LYS A 130 4.17 -21.37 -3.33
N ARG A 131 4.93 -20.28 -3.41
CA ARG A 131 4.92 -19.35 -4.55
C ARG A 131 5.98 -18.28 -4.44
N ASP A 132 6.17 -17.59 -5.54
CA ASP A 132 7.00 -16.41 -5.62
C ASP A 132 6.15 -15.15 -5.40
N VAL A 133 6.71 -14.18 -4.68
CA VAL A 133 6.10 -12.89 -4.40
C VAL A 133 7.05 -11.80 -4.84
N VAL A 134 6.55 -10.87 -5.64
CA VAL A 134 7.30 -9.66 -5.98
C VAL A 134 7.17 -8.68 -4.80
N ILE A 135 8.30 -8.14 -4.35
CA ILE A 135 8.31 -7.11 -3.31
C ILE A 135 8.94 -5.82 -3.81
N ARG A 136 8.44 -4.70 -3.30
CA ARG A 136 9.07 -3.38 -3.38
C ARG A 136 9.39 -2.91 -1.98
N PRO A 137 10.67 -2.95 -1.53
CA PRO A 137 11.03 -2.67 -0.14
C PRO A 137 10.70 -1.27 0.35
N GLY A 138 10.54 -0.29 -0.55
CA GLY A 138 10.27 1.10 -0.23
C GLY A 138 11.34 1.68 0.71
N SER A 139 10.92 2.13 1.90
CA SER A 139 11.82 2.65 2.94
C SER A 139 12.45 1.59 3.84
N VAL A 140 12.09 0.31 3.66
CA VAL A 140 12.66 -0.81 4.42
C VAL A 140 13.97 -1.25 3.76
N ASP A 141 14.99 -1.55 4.58
CA ASP A 141 16.19 -2.22 4.10
C ASP A 141 15.82 -3.47 3.26
N PRO A 142 16.37 -3.64 2.04
CA PRO A 142 15.93 -4.72 1.15
C PRO A 142 16.08 -6.12 1.75
N GLN A 143 17.18 -6.39 2.46
CA GLN A 143 17.38 -7.70 3.08
C GLN A 143 16.38 -7.93 4.22
N LYS A 144 16.14 -6.91 5.05
CA LYS A 144 15.11 -6.94 6.09
C LYS A 144 13.71 -7.16 5.50
N ALA A 145 13.39 -6.55 4.36
CA ALA A 145 12.11 -6.74 3.68
C ALA A 145 11.90 -8.19 3.24
N VAL A 146 12.92 -8.80 2.63
CA VAL A 146 12.92 -10.23 2.23
C VAL A 146 12.70 -11.13 3.46
N ASP A 147 13.44 -10.89 4.54
CA ASP A 147 13.36 -11.72 5.74
C ASP A 147 12.03 -11.54 6.47
N THR A 148 11.48 -10.32 6.50
CA THR A 148 10.14 -10.03 7.00
C THR A 148 9.11 -10.87 6.26
N LEU A 149 9.11 -10.82 4.93
CA LEU A 149 8.10 -11.49 4.12
C LEU A 149 8.18 -13.02 4.30
N ARG A 150 9.39 -13.59 4.27
CA ARG A 150 9.60 -15.03 4.53
C ARG A 150 9.07 -15.44 5.89
N LYS A 151 9.34 -14.63 6.93
CA LYS A 151 8.89 -14.92 8.29
C LYS A 151 7.36 -14.85 8.39
N VAL A 152 6.75 -13.81 7.84
CA VAL A 152 5.29 -13.61 7.86
C VAL A 152 4.57 -14.73 7.10
N ALA A 153 5.05 -15.09 5.92
CA ALA A 153 4.50 -16.21 5.15
C ALA A 153 4.55 -17.53 5.94
N GLY A 154 5.55 -17.72 6.80
CA GLY A 154 5.70 -18.88 7.66
C GLY A 154 4.66 -19.00 8.79
N TYR A 155 3.89 -17.94 9.10
CA TYR A 155 2.89 -17.98 10.18
C TYR A 155 1.56 -18.64 9.79
N GLY A 156 1.26 -18.75 8.49
CA GLY A 156 0.04 -19.37 7.97
C GLY A 156 -1.22 -18.51 8.16
N TYR A 157 -1.61 -18.22 9.40
CA TYR A 157 -2.83 -17.48 9.73
C TYR A 157 -2.62 -16.43 10.81
N PHE A 158 -3.38 -15.33 10.73
CA PHE A 158 -3.50 -14.30 11.76
C PHE A 158 -4.97 -13.94 11.94
N GLN A 159 -5.47 -14.04 13.18
CA GLN A 159 -6.89 -13.74 13.51
C GLN A 159 -7.91 -14.43 12.57
N GLY A 160 -7.65 -15.68 12.20
CA GLY A 160 -8.51 -16.46 11.29
C GLY A 160 -8.33 -16.15 9.80
N MET A 161 -7.50 -15.15 9.43
CA MET A 161 -7.22 -14.79 8.05
C MET A 161 -5.91 -15.41 7.56
N SER A 162 -5.89 -15.86 6.31
CA SER A 162 -4.72 -16.51 5.70
C SER A 162 -3.69 -15.49 5.23
N LEU A 163 -2.46 -15.60 5.74
CA LEU A 163 -1.34 -14.76 5.29
C LEU A 163 -0.91 -15.15 3.87
N ASP A 164 -0.98 -16.43 3.51
CA ASP A 164 -0.74 -16.86 2.12
C ASP A 164 -1.70 -16.19 1.13
N LYS A 165 -2.97 -16.03 1.50
CA LYS A 165 -3.96 -15.29 0.70
C LYS A 165 -3.65 -13.79 0.65
N ALA A 166 -3.18 -13.23 1.76
CA ALA A 166 -2.84 -11.82 1.85
C ALA A 166 -1.69 -11.43 0.91
N LEU A 167 -0.68 -12.30 0.82
CA LEU A 167 0.56 -12.01 0.11
C LEU A 167 0.49 -12.29 -1.40
N GLN A 168 -0.70 -12.38 -2.02
CA GLN A 168 -0.92 -12.92 -3.38
C GLN A 168 -0.47 -12.06 -4.57
N SER A 169 -0.04 -10.82 -4.32
CA SER A 169 0.27 -9.83 -5.34
C SER A 169 1.63 -9.19 -5.08
N VAL A 170 2.00 -8.20 -5.90
CA VAL A 170 3.14 -7.32 -5.59
C VAL A 170 2.88 -6.69 -4.23
N CYS A 171 3.84 -6.81 -3.31
CA CYS A 171 3.74 -6.24 -1.97
C CYS A 171 4.72 -5.07 -1.84
N ASN A 172 4.17 -3.88 -1.62
CA ASN A 172 4.95 -2.69 -1.28
C ASN A 172 5.19 -2.69 0.22
N MET A 173 6.39 -2.32 0.63
CA MET A 173 6.79 -2.28 2.04
C MET A 173 7.22 -0.88 2.44
N GLY A 174 6.96 -0.55 3.70
CA GLY A 174 7.36 0.73 4.28
C GLY A 174 7.60 0.59 5.77
N MET A 175 8.44 1.46 6.31
CA MET A 175 8.47 1.70 7.75
C MET A 175 7.14 2.33 8.17
N GLY A 176 6.52 1.81 9.22
CA GLY A 176 5.31 2.42 9.80
C GLY A 176 5.66 3.65 10.66
N ASP A 177 4.65 4.16 11.39
CA ASP A 177 4.79 5.33 12.27
C ASP A 177 5.83 5.17 13.39
N ARG A 178 6.30 3.95 13.64
CA ARG A 178 7.36 3.64 14.59
C ARG A 178 8.46 2.81 13.94
N PRO A 179 9.73 2.98 14.32
CA PRO A 179 10.86 2.32 13.67
C PRO A 179 10.88 0.78 13.84
N GLU A 180 10.12 0.23 14.78
CA GLU A 180 9.92 -1.21 14.94
C GLU A 180 8.81 -1.79 14.04
N LEU A 181 8.01 -0.95 13.39
CA LEU A 181 6.88 -1.37 12.58
C LEU A 181 7.24 -1.36 11.10
N ILE A 182 6.86 -2.43 10.43
CA ILE A 182 6.88 -2.53 8.97
C ILE A 182 5.46 -2.76 8.49
N GLU A 183 5.06 -1.99 7.49
CA GLU A 183 3.79 -2.13 6.80
C GLU A 183 4.03 -2.84 5.47
N LEU A 184 3.22 -3.86 5.20
CA LEU A 184 3.19 -4.60 3.95
C LEU A 184 1.83 -4.35 3.30
N SER A 185 1.84 -3.66 2.17
CA SER A 185 0.67 -3.34 1.37
C SER A 185 0.71 -4.16 0.08
N CYS A 186 -0.03 -5.26 0.08
CA CYS A 186 -0.31 -6.05 -1.12
C CYS A 186 -1.68 -5.60 -1.67
N GLN A 187 -1.96 -5.84 -2.95
CA GLN A 187 -3.12 -5.30 -3.68
C GLN A 187 -4.39 -5.08 -2.83
N ARG A 188 -4.92 -6.14 -2.20
CA ARG A 188 -6.12 -6.08 -1.37
C ARG A 188 -5.88 -6.16 0.14
N TRP A 189 -4.63 -6.25 0.58
CA TRP A 189 -4.30 -6.56 1.96
C TRP A 189 -3.27 -5.61 2.52
N SER A 190 -3.47 -5.21 3.76
CA SER A 190 -2.44 -4.52 4.54
C SER A 190 -2.12 -5.36 5.78
N VAL A 191 -0.83 -5.54 6.05
CA VAL A 191 -0.29 -6.31 7.16
C VAL A 191 0.75 -5.47 7.88
N THR A 192 0.59 -5.27 9.19
CA THR A 192 1.60 -4.59 10.02
C THR A 192 2.37 -5.61 10.83
N VAL A 193 3.69 -5.53 10.73
CA VAL A 193 4.64 -6.43 11.37
C VAL A 193 5.45 -5.64 12.39
N SER A 194 5.49 -6.12 13.62
CA SER A 194 6.27 -5.54 14.70
C SER A 194 7.53 -6.35 14.97
N TYR A 195 8.67 -5.67 14.96
CA TYR A 195 9.97 -6.18 15.38
C TYR A 195 10.22 -5.99 16.88
N TRP A 196 9.30 -5.35 17.60
CA TRP A 196 9.44 -5.17 19.04
C TRP A 196 8.81 -6.34 19.80
N CYS A 197 9.65 -7.07 20.54
CA CYS A 197 9.24 -8.22 21.34
C CYS A 197 9.99 -8.17 22.68
N PRO A 198 9.29 -7.93 23.83
CA PRO A 198 9.96 -7.81 25.12
C PRO A 198 10.57 -9.13 25.61
N LYS A 199 9.97 -10.28 25.23
CA LYS A 199 10.51 -11.63 25.47
C LYS A 199 10.14 -12.53 24.28
N PRO A 200 11.05 -12.74 23.31
CA PRO A 200 10.82 -13.67 22.21
C PRO A 200 10.67 -15.10 22.73
N SER A 201 9.63 -15.80 22.29
CA SER A 201 9.41 -17.22 22.61
C SER A 201 8.71 -17.91 21.45
N ALA A 202 8.56 -19.24 21.50
CA ALA A 202 7.75 -19.96 20.52
C ALA A 202 6.29 -19.47 20.52
N SER A 203 5.76 -19.05 21.68
CA SER A 203 4.41 -18.48 21.83
C SER A 203 4.34 -16.98 21.55
N ASN A 204 5.48 -16.30 21.39
CA ASN A 204 5.59 -14.87 21.06
C ASN A 204 6.73 -14.66 20.05
N PRO A 205 6.55 -15.12 18.80
CA PRO A 205 7.60 -15.06 17.80
C PRO A 205 7.93 -13.61 17.42
N CYS A 206 9.17 -13.37 16.99
CA CYS A 206 9.61 -12.06 16.50
C CYS A 206 10.25 -12.20 15.11
N PRO A 207 10.01 -11.27 14.18
CA PRO A 207 8.97 -10.24 14.19
C PRO A 207 7.55 -10.83 14.10
N ARG A 208 6.51 -10.19 14.63
CA ARG A 208 5.13 -10.72 14.63
C ARG A 208 4.17 -9.85 13.83
N VAL A 209 3.17 -10.48 13.21
CA VAL A 209 2.00 -9.74 12.68
C VAL A 209 1.20 -9.22 13.87
N ILE A 210 0.90 -7.93 13.87
CA ILE A 210 0.09 -7.27 14.92
C ILE A 210 -1.23 -6.74 14.38
N TYR A 211 -1.33 -6.58 13.07
CA TYR A 211 -2.53 -6.09 12.41
C TYR A 211 -2.59 -6.62 10.98
N MET A 212 -3.80 -6.89 10.51
CA MET A 212 -4.07 -7.37 9.17
C MET A 212 -5.51 -6.98 8.81
N HIS A 213 -5.73 -6.47 7.59
CA HIS A 213 -7.07 -6.25 7.06
C HIS A 213 -7.11 -6.34 5.53
N GLU A 214 -8.29 -6.68 5.01
CA GLU A 214 -8.62 -6.61 3.60
C GLU A 214 -9.18 -5.20 3.30
N ARG A 215 -8.71 -4.57 2.22
CA ARG A 215 -9.18 -3.28 1.71
C ARG A 215 -10.35 -3.46 0.76
#